data_AF-A0A7J6QYE1-F1
#
_entry.id   AF-A0A7J6QYE1-F1
#
_cell.length_a   1.000
_cell.length_b   1.000
_cell.length_c   1.000
_cell.angle_alpha   90.00
_cell.angle_beta   90.00
_cell.angle_gamma   90.00
#
_symmetry.space_group_name_H-M   'P 1'
#
loop_
_entity.id
_entity.type
_entity.pdbx_description
1 polymer ?
#
loop_
_entity_poly.entity_id
_entity_poly.type
_entity_poly.pdbx_seq_one_letter_code
_entity_poly.pdbx_strand_id
1 'polypeptide(L)'
;EEVDTEEHNDDPSSLSEPLGMGRAKMVHLDLDLAVDFESTRLVGRVDITCVPNTAGPCELVLDTRDLQIRQVYLVTAHPPIIPGASAPYILQELPFELEEDRKDSVFGTPLRITLPPTCLAGQQLFVRVVYATSSDSSALQFLTKEQTSGGKYPFLFSQCEAIHARAMVPLQDGCNCKVSYSARVRAPTELFCLMSAIRQTSAGHRCQPPHDFGISTTPPEFSGLWSAHTFRQDVAIPPYLIAIVCGELAGRRLGPRSTVWAEPSVVDEAQWEFEETEKILSTAEELCGPYRFGVYDLFVVPPSFPYGGMENPCLTFVTPTLLAGDRSQVDVIAHEIAHSWSGNLV
;
A
#
# COMPACT_ATOMS: atom_id res chain seq x y z
N GLU A 1 44.36 0.32 16.27
CA GLU A 1 42.92 0.66 16.22
C GLU A 1 42.48 0.43 14.79
N GLU A 2 42.01 -0.78 14.52
CA GLU A 2 41.32 -1.07 13.26
C GLU A 2 40.01 -0.28 13.34
N VAL A 3 39.82 0.64 12.41
CA VAL A 3 38.56 1.33 12.23
C VAL A 3 37.59 0.29 11.69
N ASP A 4 36.66 -0.12 12.54
CA ASP A 4 35.49 -0.92 12.18
C ASP A 4 34.71 -0.10 11.13
N THR A 5 34.89 -0.42 9.85
CA THR A 5 34.16 0.20 8.73
C THR A 5 32.94 -0.63 8.35
N GLU A 6 32.27 -1.26 9.31
CA GLU A 6 30.87 -1.62 9.14
C GLU A 6 30.04 -0.35 9.37
N GLU A 7 29.96 0.52 8.36
CA GLU A 7 28.85 1.45 8.27
C GLU A 7 27.57 0.61 8.15
N HIS A 8 27.01 0.22 9.30
CA HIS A 8 25.65 -0.28 9.36
C HIS A 8 24.75 0.84 8.80
N ASN A 9 24.29 0.61 7.57
CA ASN A 9 23.35 1.46 6.86
C ASN A 9 21.95 1.30 7.48
N ASP A 10 21.86 1.54 8.79
CA ASP A 10 20.67 1.38 9.59
C ASP A 10 19.89 2.69 9.54
N ASP A 11 18.72 2.63 8.91
CA ASP A 11 17.72 3.69 8.97
C ASP A 11 17.21 3.75 10.42
N PRO A 12 17.49 4.82 11.19
CA PRO A 12 17.12 4.89 12.60
C PRO A 12 15.61 4.92 12.82
N SER A 13 14.83 5.06 11.74
CA SER A 13 13.37 5.06 11.78
C SER A 13 12.78 3.65 11.62
N SER A 14 13.59 2.63 11.33
CA SER A 14 13.16 1.25 11.13
C SER A 14 13.83 0.31 12.14
N LEU A 15 13.06 -0.69 12.60
CA LEU A 15 13.50 -1.75 13.50
C LEU A 15 13.91 -3.02 12.74
N SER A 16 13.86 -3.00 11.40
CA SER A 16 13.96 -4.19 10.54
C SER A 16 15.38 -4.61 10.15
N GLU A 17 16.34 -3.68 10.15
CA GLU A 17 17.77 -3.93 9.90
C GLU A 17 18.04 -4.90 8.72
N PRO A 18 17.47 -4.67 7.52
CA PRO A 18 17.38 -5.67 6.45
C PRO A 18 18.74 -6.13 5.87
N LEU A 19 19.80 -5.34 6.11
CA LEU A 19 21.15 -5.58 5.60
C LEU A 19 22.08 -6.24 6.64
N GLY A 20 21.67 -6.34 7.90
CA GLY A 20 22.48 -6.92 8.98
C GLY A 20 22.77 -8.40 8.79
N MET A 21 23.92 -8.90 9.25
CA MET A 21 24.30 -10.31 9.06
C MET A 21 23.23 -11.28 9.60
N GLY A 22 22.84 -12.30 8.81
CA GLY A 22 21.79 -13.24 9.20
C GLY A 22 20.36 -12.72 8.98
N ARG A 23 20.17 -11.67 8.17
CA ARG A 23 18.86 -11.08 7.86
C ARG A 23 18.39 -11.46 6.46
N ALA A 24 17.10 -11.29 6.22
CA ALA A 24 16.51 -11.35 4.89
C ALA A 24 15.90 -10.00 4.51
N LYS A 25 16.12 -9.60 3.26
CA LYS A 25 15.56 -8.37 2.67
C LYS A 25 14.30 -8.69 1.87
N MET A 26 13.25 -7.89 2.00
CA MET A 26 12.05 -7.98 1.17
C MET A 26 12.29 -7.44 -0.24
N VAL A 27 11.67 -8.07 -1.25
CA VAL A 27 11.80 -7.67 -2.66
C VAL A 27 10.46 -7.55 -3.39
N HIS A 28 9.43 -8.28 -2.95
CA HIS A 28 8.07 -8.19 -3.49
C HIS A 28 7.03 -8.45 -2.40
N LEU A 29 5.86 -7.81 -2.51
CA LEU A 29 4.71 -8.04 -1.65
C LEU A 29 3.49 -8.44 -2.49
N ASP A 30 2.82 -9.51 -2.07
CA ASP A 30 1.53 -9.93 -2.59
C ASP A 30 0.47 -9.72 -1.48
N LEU A 31 -0.31 -8.65 -1.59
CA LEU A 31 -1.33 -8.25 -0.63
C LEU A 31 -2.71 -8.83 -1.01
N ASP A 32 -3.32 -9.62 -0.13
CA ASP A 32 -4.73 -10.04 -0.28
C ASP A 32 -5.50 -9.55 0.94
N LEU A 33 -6.22 -8.45 0.75
CA LEU A 33 -6.83 -7.66 1.81
C LEU A 33 -8.34 -7.56 1.59
N ALA A 34 -9.08 -7.47 2.69
CA ALA A 34 -10.48 -7.07 2.72
C ALA A 34 -10.66 -5.84 3.60
N VAL A 35 -11.54 -4.94 3.16
CA VAL A 35 -11.90 -3.73 3.91
C VAL A 35 -13.11 -4.04 4.81
N ASP A 36 -12.87 -4.09 6.12
CA ASP A 36 -13.88 -4.32 7.16
C ASP A 36 -14.33 -2.98 7.73
N PHE A 37 -15.37 -2.38 7.14
CA PHE A 37 -15.93 -1.10 7.61
C PHE A 37 -16.67 -1.22 8.95
N GLU A 38 -17.14 -2.42 9.31
CA GLU A 38 -17.83 -2.64 10.59
C GLU A 38 -16.84 -2.58 11.77
N SER A 39 -15.68 -3.20 11.62
CA SER A 39 -14.61 -3.18 12.62
C SER A 39 -13.52 -2.15 12.33
N THR A 40 -13.71 -1.28 11.33
CA THR A 40 -12.77 -0.23 10.90
C THR A 40 -11.32 -0.71 10.75
N ARG A 41 -11.10 -1.75 9.94
CA ARG A 41 -9.77 -2.37 9.78
C ARG A 41 -9.58 -2.98 8.40
N LEU A 42 -8.32 -3.19 8.03
CA LEU A 42 -7.95 -4.10 6.95
C LEU A 42 -7.65 -5.48 7.56
N VAL A 43 -8.18 -6.52 6.95
CA VAL A 43 -7.91 -7.92 7.33
C VAL A 43 -7.45 -8.72 6.13
N GLY A 44 -6.49 -9.61 6.32
CA GLY A 44 -6.03 -10.44 5.23
C GLY A 44 -4.64 -11.02 5.45
N ARG A 45 -3.84 -11.01 4.39
CA ARG A 45 -2.48 -11.51 4.41
C ARG A 45 -1.57 -10.74 3.47
N VAL A 46 -0.28 -10.79 3.77
CA VAL A 46 0.79 -10.42 2.85
C VAL A 46 1.69 -11.64 2.61
N ASP A 47 1.96 -11.94 1.34
CA ASP A 47 2.98 -12.90 0.94
C ASP A 47 4.23 -12.10 0.54
N ILE A 48 5.27 -12.21 1.36
CA ILE A 48 6.52 -11.47 1.23
C ILE A 48 7.51 -12.36 0.50
N THR A 49 7.97 -11.92 -0.66
CA THR A 49 9.19 -12.49 -1.25
C THR A 49 10.38 -11.84 -0.56
N CYS A 50 11.21 -12.63 0.11
CA CYS A 50 12.42 -12.16 0.78
C CYS A 50 13.66 -12.94 0.37
N VAL A 51 14.82 -12.33 0.57
CA VAL A 51 16.13 -12.85 0.15
C VAL A 51 17.10 -12.80 1.33
N PRO A 52 17.54 -13.95 1.88
CA PRO A 52 18.58 -14.01 2.89
C PRO A 52 19.91 -13.45 2.37
N ASN A 53 20.61 -12.66 3.20
CA ASN A 53 21.90 -12.08 2.82
C ASN A 53 23.10 -13.00 3.12
N THR A 54 22.93 -14.00 3.99
CA THR A 54 23.94 -14.99 4.33
C THR A 54 23.40 -16.42 4.20
N ALA A 55 24.30 -17.40 4.13
CA ALA A 55 23.95 -18.81 4.24
C ALA A 55 23.83 -19.23 5.72
N GLY A 56 22.95 -20.17 6.02
CA GLY A 56 22.72 -20.69 7.38
C GLY A 56 21.41 -20.15 8.00
N PRO A 57 21.34 -20.06 9.35
CA PRO A 57 20.18 -19.50 10.03
C PRO A 57 20.01 -18.02 9.66
N CYS A 58 18.79 -17.64 9.31
CA CYS A 58 18.44 -16.26 8.99
C CYS A 58 17.08 -15.89 9.59
N GLU A 59 16.86 -14.59 9.74
CA GLU A 59 15.60 -14.02 10.23
C GLU A 59 15.08 -12.98 9.26
N LEU A 60 13.75 -12.92 9.11
CA LEU A 60 13.08 -11.78 8.52
C LEU A 60 12.52 -10.93 9.67
N VAL A 61 13.03 -9.71 9.82
CA VAL A 61 12.46 -8.74 10.77
C VAL A 61 11.67 -7.70 9.99
N LEU A 62 10.47 -7.43 10.47
CA LEU A 62 9.52 -6.49 9.86
C LEU A 62 9.15 -5.44 10.90
N ASP A 63 8.96 -4.21 10.46
CA ASP A 63 8.32 -3.16 11.23
C ASP A 63 6.82 -3.45 11.31
N THR A 64 6.26 -3.31 12.52
CA THR A 64 4.81 -3.36 12.73
C THR A 64 4.39 -2.29 13.70
N ARG A 65 3.15 -1.80 13.58
CA ARG A 65 2.53 -0.92 14.57
C ARG A 65 1.06 -1.27 14.72
N ASP A 66 0.68 -1.71 15.91
CA ASP A 66 -0.70 -2.05 16.26
C ASP A 66 -1.34 -3.06 15.27
N LEU A 67 -0.52 -3.99 14.75
CA LEU A 67 -0.98 -5.09 13.91
C LEU A 67 -1.27 -6.33 14.75
N GLN A 68 -2.41 -6.96 14.51
CA GLN A 68 -2.71 -8.29 15.05
C GLN A 68 -2.13 -9.35 14.13
N ILE A 69 -0.96 -9.88 14.46
CA ILE A 69 -0.35 -11.02 13.74
C ILE A 69 -1.01 -12.32 14.21
N ARG A 70 -1.62 -13.07 13.28
CA ARG A 70 -2.34 -14.31 13.59
C ARG A 70 -1.47 -15.54 13.35
N GLN A 71 -0.90 -15.65 12.16
CA GLN A 71 -0.10 -16.80 11.73
C GLN A 71 0.98 -16.36 10.75
N VAL A 72 2.11 -17.07 10.75
CA VAL A 72 3.19 -16.89 9.79
C VAL A 72 3.56 -18.24 9.17
N TYR A 73 3.70 -18.28 7.85
CA TYR A 73 4.01 -19.49 7.09
C TYR A 73 5.15 -19.27 6.11
N LEU A 74 5.94 -20.31 5.89
CA LEU A 74 6.71 -20.49 4.65
C LEU A 74 5.79 -21.10 3.59
N VAL A 75 5.83 -20.56 2.38
CA VAL A 75 5.05 -21.01 1.24
C VAL A 75 5.98 -21.66 0.22
N THR A 76 5.76 -22.93 -0.13
CA THR A 76 6.69 -23.69 -1.01
C THR A 76 6.74 -23.21 -2.46
N ALA A 77 5.70 -22.52 -2.92
CA ALA A 77 5.62 -21.93 -4.25
C ALA A 77 4.74 -20.69 -4.16
N HIS A 78 5.22 -19.57 -4.72
CA HIS A 78 4.51 -18.31 -4.71
C HIS A 78 3.23 -18.41 -5.57
N PRO A 79 2.02 -18.34 -4.98
CA PRO A 79 0.80 -18.28 -5.76
C PRO A 79 0.59 -16.81 -6.20
N PRO A 80 0.56 -16.49 -7.51
CA PRO A 80 0.25 -15.14 -7.93
C PRO A 80 -1.14 -14.75 -7.40
N ILE A 81 -1.31 -13.54 -6.88
CA ILE A 81 -2.63 -13.02 -6.48
C ILE A 81 -3.55 -12.76 -7.70
N ILE A 82 -2.99 -12.77 -8.91
CA ILE A 82 -3.70 -12.54 -10.17
C ILE A 82 -4.67 -13.71 -10.48
N PRO A 83 -5.94 -13.43 -10.85
CA PRO A 83 -6.90 -14.46 -11.24
C PRO A 83 -6.41 -15.33 -12.41
N GLY A 84 -6.50 -16.65 -12.27
CA GLY A 84 -6.23 -17.61 -13.35
C GLY A 84 -4.93 -18.41 -13.21
N ALA A 85 -4.07 -18.08 -12.24
CA ALA A 85 -2.89 -18.88 -11.90
C ALA A 85 -3.05 -19.51 -10.51
N SER A 86 -3.03 -20.84 -10.41
CA SER A 86 -2.86 -21.54 -9.14
C SER A 86 -1.79 -22.61 -9.30
N ALA A 87 -0.71 -22.47 -8.53
CA ALA A 87 0.23 -23.55 -8.28
C ALA A 87 -0.13 -24.19 -6.93
N PRO A 88 -0.13 -25.52 -6.80
CA PRO A 88 -0.25 -26.13 -5.50
C PRO A 88 0.92 -25.66 -4.62
N TYR A 89 0.59 -25.16 -3.44
CA TYR A 89 1.58 -24.75 -2.45
C TYR A 89 1.29 -25.44 -1.12
N ILE A 90 2.34 -25.64 -0.35
CA ILE A 90 2.28 -26.15 1.01
C ILE A 90 2.59 -24.98 1.93
N LEU A 91 1.85 -24.90 3.03
CA LEU A 91 2.11 -23.98 4.13
C LEU A 91 2.83 -24.73 5.23
N GLN A 92 4.00 -24.23 5.62
CA GLN A 92 4.73 -24.68 6.78
C GLN A 92 4.74 -23.54 7.80
N GLU A 93 4.24 -23.77 9.01
CA GLU A 93 4.28 -22.76 10.07
C GLU A 93 5.72 -22.35 10.39
N LEU A 94 5.93 -21.05 10.54
CA LEU A 94 7.21 -20.48 10.98
C LEU A 94 7.07 -19.92 12.40
N PRO A 95 8.08 -20.10 13.27
CA PRO A 95 8.16 -19.38 14.52
C PRO A 95 8.26 -17.87 14.26
N PHE A 96 7.50 -17.09 15.01
CA PHE A 96 7.60 -15.64 15.02
C PHE A 96 7.41 -15.09 16.43
N GLU A 97 7.93 -13.89 16.66
CA GLU A 97 7.85 -13.16 17.91
C GLU A 97 7.59 -11.68 17.62
N LEU A 98 6.60 -11.10 18.29
CA LEU A 98 6.51 -9.65 18.45
C LEU A 98 7.39 -9.29 19.64
N GLU A 99 8.50 -8.60 19.39
CA GLU A 99 9.51 -8.28 20.40
C GLU A 99 9.01 -7.11 21.29
N GLU A 100 8.04 -7.39 22.18
CA GLU A 100 7.40 -6.39 23.04
C GLU A 100 8.37 -5.65 23.97
N ASP A 101 9.52 -6.24 24.29
CA ASP A 101 10.61 -5.61 25.03
C ASP A 101 11.33 -4.52 24.22
N ARG A 102 11.25 -4.57 22.89
CA ARG A 102 11.75 -3.56 21.95
C ARG A 102 10.66 -2.63 21.43
N LYS A 103 9.45 -2.68 22.00
CA LYS A 103 8.34 -1.81 21.60
C LYS A 103 8.70 -0.34 21.82
N ASP A 104 8.54 0.44 20.76
CA ASP A 104 8.73 1.88 20.76
C ASP A 104 7.42 2.62 20.46
N SER A 105 7.22 3.76 21.12
CA SER A 105 5.99 4.55 20.99
C SER A 105 5.86 5.25 19.64
N VAL A 106 6.95 5.40 18.90
CA VAL A 106 7.02 6.01 17.56
C VAL A 106 7.22 4.94 16.50
N PHE A 107 8.13 3.99 16.69
CA PHE A 107 8.50 3.02 15.66
C PHE A 107 7.67 1.73 15.67
N GLY A 108 6.90 1.48 16.73
CA GLY A 108 6.06 0.29 16.87
C GLY A 108 6.83 -0.88 17.48
N THR A 109 6.47 -2.10 17.08
CA THR A 109 7.05 -3.35 17.62
C THR A 109 7.70 -4.14 16.48
N PRO A 110 8.95 -4.61 16.62
CA PRO A 110 9.55 -5.48 15.61
C PRO A 110 8.85 -6.84 15.60
N LEU A 111 8.52 -7.33 14.41
CA LEU A 111 8.08 -8.71 14.18
C LEU A 111 9.26 -9.51 13.66
N ARG A 112 9.80 -10.39 14.50
CA ARG A 112 10.89 -11.31 14.16
C ARG A 112 10.32 -12.64 13.68
N ILE A 113 10.69 -13.06 12.48
CA ILE A 113 10.29 -14.35 11.89
C ILE A 113 11.54 -15.22 11.69
N THR A 114 11.55 -16.40 12.31
CA THR A 114 12.64 -17.36 12.13
C THR A 114 12.49 -18.08 10.79
N LEU A 115 13.47 -17.94 9.90
CA LEU A 115 13.48 -18.63 8.61
C LEU A 115 14.09 -20.05 8.76
N PRO A 116 13.96 -20.93 7.74
CA PRO A 116 14.57 -22.25 7.79
C PRO A 116 16.07 -22.21 8.13
N PRO A 117 16.59 -23.17 8.91
CA PRO A 117 17.98 -23.13 9.41
C PRO A 117 19.04 -23.28 8.31
N THR A 118 18.63 -23.75 7.13
CA THR A 118 19.49 -23.96 5.96
C THR A 118 19.10 -22.99 4.85
N CYS A 119 19.21 -21.69 5.10
CA CYS A 119 19.06 -20.70 4.04
C CYS A 119 20.31 -20.65 3.16
N LEU A 120 20.12 -20.36 1.88
CA LEU A 120 21.19 -20.00 0.95
C LEU A 120 21.15 -18.49 0.73
N ALA A 121 22.31 -17.85 0.74
CA ALA A 121 22.42 -16.43 0.38
C ALA A 121 21.87 -16.21 -1.04
N GLY A 122 21.01 -15.20 -1.20
CA GLY A 122 20.43 -14.85 -2.50
C GLY A 122 19.24 -15.70 -2.96
N GLN A 123 18.85 -16.74 -2.23
CA GLN A 123 17.64 -17.52 -2.57
C GLN A 123 16.37 -16.71 -2.29
N GLN A 124 15.33 -16.91 -3.08
CA GLN A 124 14.01 -16.36 -2.76
C GLN A 124 13.26 -17.30 -1.83
N LEU A 125 12.71 -16.73 -0.75
CA LEU A 125 11.77 -17.37 0.15
C LEU A 125 10.45 -16.61 0.10
N PHE A 126 9.34 -17.33 0.31
CA PHE A 126 8.01 -16.75 0.33
C PHE A 126 7.42 -16.90 1.72
N VAL A 127 7.30 -15.79 2.44
CA VAL A 127 6.80 -15.75 3.82
C VAL A 127 5.42 -15.12 3.83
N ARG A 128 4.40 -15.88 4.21
CA ARG A 128 3.03 -15.39 4.39
C ARG A 128 2.82 -14.94 5.82
N VAL A 129 2.34 -13.72 6.00
CA VAL A 129 1.88 -13.19 7.29
C VAL A 129 0.37 -12.96 7.21
N VAL A 130 -0.40 -13.64 8.06
CA VAL A 130 -1.86 -13.44 8.21
C VAL A 130 -2.07 -12.44 9.33
N TYR A 131 -2.77 -11.34 9.05
CA TYR A 131 -2.87 -10.24 10.00
C TYR A 131 -4.15 -9.43 9.87
N ALA A 132 -4.36 -8.54 10.84
CA ALA A 132 -5.37 -7.49 10.81
C ALA A 132 -4.76 -6.17 11.32
N THR A 133 -5.18 -5.04 10.77
CA THR A 133 -4.83 -3.72 11.31
C THR A 133 -5.68 -3.41 12.55
N SER A 134 -5.19 -2.51 13.40
CA SER A 134 -6.00 -1.87 14.44
C SER A 134 -6.99 -0.87 13.83
N SER A 135 -8.10 -0.62 14.54
CA SER A 135 -8.98 0.52 14.30
C SER A 135 -8.29 1.86 14.55
N ASP A 136 -7.24 1.85 15.37
CA ASP A 136 -6.41 3.01 15.69
C ASP A 136 -5.15 3.08 14.81
N SER A 137 -5.15 2.39 13.65
CA SER A 137 -4.01 2.40 12.74
C SER A 137 -3.64 3.83 12.34
N SER A 138 -2.41 4.22 12.64
CA SER A 138 -1.90 5.55 12.27
C SER A 138 -1.79 5.79 10.76
N ALA A 139 -1.87 4.74 9.93
CA ALA A 139 -1.82 4.86 8.47
C ALA A 139 -3.20 5.04 7.84
N LEU A 140 -4.28 4.69 8.54
CA LEU A 140 -5.60 4.50 7.92
C LEU A 140 -6.61 5.46 8.52
N GLN A 141 -7.32 6.17 7.66
CA GLN A 141 -8.47 6.95 8.07
C GLN A 141 -9.74 6.30 7.53
N PHE A 142 -10.52 5.73 8.45
CA PHE A 142 -11.88 5.28 8.19
C PHE A 142 -12.83 6.44 8.50
N LEU A 143 -13.64 6.84 7.51
CA LEU A 143 -14.66 7.86 7.61
C LEU A 143 -16.04 7.20 7.65
N THR A 144 -16.89 7.69 8.55
CA THR A 144 -18.32 7.35 8.51
C THR A 144 -18.96 7.97 7.27
N LYS A 145 -20.13 7.46 6.87
CA LYS A 145 -20.83 8.00 5.70
C LYS A 145 -21.15 9.50 5.84
N GLU A 146 -21.41 9.99 7.06
CA GLU A 146 -21.69 11.40 7.33
C GLU A 146 -20.47 12.31 7.12
N GLN A 147 -19.27 11.74 7.12
CA GLN A 147 -18.01 12.45 6.85
C GLN A 147 -17.67 12.46 5.36
N THR A 148 -18.46 11.79 4.52
CA THR A 148 -18.31 11.78 3.05
C THR A 148 -19.22 12.82 2.40
N SER A 149 -18.85 13.30 1.22
CA SER A 149 -19.65 14.26 0.44
C SER A 149 -20.99 13.67 0.01
N GLY A 150 -21.04 12.36 -0.27
CA GLY A 150 -22.24 11.65 -0.68
C GLY A 150 -23.21 11.31 0.46
N GLY A 151 -22.74 11.24 1.71
CA GLY A 151 -23.57 10.91 2.88
C GLY A 151 -24.10 9.48 2.90
N LYS A 152 -23.74 8.65 1.93
CA LYS A 152 -24.39 7.35 1.64
C LYS A 152 -23.58 6.15 2.10
N TYR A 153 -22.27 6.19 1.89
CA TYR A 153 -21.36 5.09 2.19
C TYR A 153 -20.13 5.59 2.96
N PRO A 154 -19.50 4.74 3.79
CA PRO A 154 -18.25 5.08 4.45
C PRO A 154 -17.09 5.15 3.44
N PHE A 155 -15.95 5.65 3.91
CA PHE A 155 -14.76 5.84 3.10
C PHE A 155 -13.50 5.39 3.85
N LEU A 156 -12.51 4.88 3.12
CA LEU A 156 -11.19 4.56 3.64
C LEU A 156 -10.14 5.19 2.72
N PHE A 157 -9.15 5.84 3.31
CA PHE A 157 -7.89 6.12 2.61
C PHE A 157 -6.70 5.92 3.55
N SER A 158 -5.53 5.68 2.98
CA SER A 158 -4.26 5.59 3.70
C SER A 158 -3.38 6.82 3.53
N GLN A 159 -2.49 7.02 4.50
CA GLN A 159 -1.33 7.90 4.41
C GLN A 159 -0.15 7.22 5.09
N CYS A 160 0.85 6.81 4.32
CA CYS A 160 1.95 5.99 4.83
C CYS A 160 3.23 6.78 5.13
N GLU A 161 3.41 7.95 4.53
CA GLU A 161 4.56 8.81 4.84
C GLU A 161 4.45 9.41 6.26
N ALA A 162 5.49 9.36 7.09
CA ALA A 162 6.85 8.86 6.79
C ALA A 162 7.06 7.36 7.05
N ILE A 163 6.45 6.85 8.13
CA ILE A 163 6.72 5.50 8.68
C ILE A 163 5.42 4.82 9.16
N HIS A 164 4.32 5.09 8.47
CA HIS A 164 3.01 4.55 8.82
C HIS A 164 2.66 3.31 8.01
N ALA A 165 3.44 2.95 6.98
CA ALA A 165 3.21 1.72 6.21
C ALA A 165 3.20 0.48 7.12
N ARG A 166 4.04 0.45 8.17
CA ARG A 166 4.06 -0.57 9.23
C ARG A 166 2.77 -0.71 10.05
N ALA A 167 1.90 0.31 10.03
CA ALA A 167 0.59 0.28 10.68
C ALA A 167 -0.52 -0.26 9.74
N MET A 168 -0.19 -0.52 8.48
CA MET A 168 -1.09 -1.07 7.46
C MET A 168 -0.65 -2.46 6.96
N VAL A 169 0.66 -2.70 6.87
CA VAL A 169 1.26 -3.93 6.35
C VAL A 169 2.50 -4.25 7.20
N PRO A 170 2.72 -5.49 7.64
CA PRO A 170 4.01 -5.87 8.24
C PRO A 170 5.07 -5.94 7.13
N LEU A 171 6.02 -5.00 7.14
CA LEU A 171 7.04 -4.85 6.08
C LEU A 171 8.33 -4.20 6.64
N GLN A 172 9.40 -4.08 5.84
CA GLN A 172 10.62 -3.36 6.23
C GLN A 172 10.47 -1.87 5.88
N ASP A 173 10.01 -1.07 6.84
CA ASP A 173 9.50 0.30 6.65
C ASP A 173 10.62 1.35 6.74
N GLY A 174 11.66 1.15 5.93
CA GLY A 174 12.78 2.07 5.78
C GLY A 174 12.83 2.64 4.36
N CYS A 175 13.26 3.90 4.21
CA CYS A 175 13.36 4.55 2.91
C CYS A 175 14.42 3.91 1.99
N ASN A 176 15.38 3.21 2.59
CA ASN A 176 16.42 2.41 1.91
C ASN A 176 15.89 1.08 1.33
N CYS A 177 14.64 0.71 1.61
CA CYS A 177 13.99 -0.48 1.08
C CYS A 177 13.06 -0.09 -0.06
N LYS A 178 13.31 -0.58 -1.29
CA LYS A 178 12.34 -0.49 -2.39
C LYS A 178 11.76 -1.86 -2.68
N VAL A 179 10.44 -1.93 -2.82
CA VAL A 179 9.68 -3.17 -3.02
C VAL A 179 8.67 -2.99 -4.14
N SER A 180 8.52 -4.00 -5.00
CA SER A 180 7.40 -4.06 -5.94
C SER A 180 6.21 -4.72 -5.25
N TYR A 181 4.99 -4.50 -5.73
CA TYR A 181 3.86 -5.19 -5.11
C TYR A 181 2.72 -5.51 -6.08
N SER A 182 2.02 -6.58 -5.76
CA SER A 182 0.72 -6.94 -6.33
C SER A 182 -0.32 -6.91 -5.21
N ALA A 183 -1.56 -6.55 -5.55
CA ALA A 183 -2.61 -6.51 -4.55
C ALA A 183 -3.94 -7.00 -5.10
N ARG A 184 -4.71 -7.67 -4.23
CA ARG A 184 -6.13 -7.92 -4.36
C ARG A 184 -6.83 -7.32 -3.15
N VAL A 185 -7.71 -6.36 -3.41
CA VAL A 185 -8.51 -5.70 -2.39
C VAL A 185 -9.97 -6.07 -2.59
N ARG A 186 -10.59 -6.65 -1.55
CA ARG A 186 -11.99 -7.04 -1.52
C ARG A 186 -12.80 -6.00 -0.76
N ALA A 187 -13.89 -5.54 -1.35
CA ALA A 187 -14.81 -4.56 -0.75
C ALA A 187 -16.26 -4.84 -1.18
N PRO A 188 -17.27 -4.28 -0.48
CA PRO A 188 -18.65 -4.27 -0.96
C PRO A 188 -18.77 -3.71 -2.39
N THR A 189 -19.69 -4.23 -3.20
CA THR A 189 -19.83 -3.86 -4.63
C THR A 189 -20.20 -2.41 -4.90
N GLU A 190 -20.73 -1.72 -3.90
CA GLU A 190 -21.07 -0.31 -3.93
C GLU A 190 -19.83 0.59 -3.88
N LEU A 191 -18.68 0.03 -3.46
CA LEU A 191 -17.43 0.74 -3.32
C LEU A 191 -16.44 0.32 -4.39
N PHE A 192 -15.57 1.25 -4.74
CA PHE A 192 -14.46 1.04 -5.66
C PHE A 192 -13.15 1.22 -4.91
N CYS A 193 -12.18 0.34 -5.20
CA CYS A 193 -10.84 0.46 -4.62
C CYS A 193 -9.86 1.03 -5.64
N LEU A 194 -8.93 1.85 -5.17
CA LEU A 194 -7.73 2.23 -5.91
C LEU A 194 -6.50 2.04 -5.01
N MET A 195 -5.33 1.92 -5.63
CA MET A 195 -4.05 1.87 -4.95
C MET A 195 -3.00 2.63 -5.77
N SER A 196 -1.83 2.86 -5.18
CA SER A 196 -0.63 3.41 -5.84
C SER A 196 0.03 2.41 -6.83
N ALA A 197 -0.78 1.87 -7.74
CA ALA A 197 -0.43 0.79 -8.65
C ALA A 197 -1.34 0.76 -9.89
N ILE A 198 -0.88 0.10 -10.95
CA ILE A 198 -1.65 -0.07 -12.18
C ILE A 198 -2.77 -1.10 -11.94
N ARG A 199 -4.02 -0.66 -12.12
CA ARG A 199 -5.18 -1.57 -12.13
C ARG A 199 -5.03 -2.63 -13.22
N GLN A 200 -5.21 -3.88 -12.82
CA GLN A 200 -5.27 -5.01 -13.75
C GLN A 200 -6.66 -5.18 -14.37
N THR A 201 -7.67 -4.53 -13.79
CA THR A 201 -9.07 -4.63 -14.20
C THR A 201 -9.73 -3.26 -14.21
N SER A 202 -10.60 -3.01 -15.19
CA SER A 202 -11.35 -1.74 -15.27
C SER A 202 -12.43 -1.59 -14.20
N ALA A 203 -12.90 -2.72 -13.66
CA ALA A 203 -13.86 -2.78 -12.56
C ALA A 203 -13.51 -3.90 -11.57
N GLY A 204 -14.13 -3.85 -10.39
CA GLY A 204 -14.12 -4.94 -9.42
C GLY A 204 -14.79 -6.19 -9.99
N HIS A 205 -14.19 -7.36 -9.75
CA HIS A 205 -14.76 -8.65 -10.13
C HIS A 205 -15.56 -9.22 -8.96
N ARG A 206 -16.80 -9.67 -9.21
CA ARG A 206 -17.62 -10.27 -8.15
C ARG A 206 -16.86 -11.40 -7.45
N CYS A 207 -16.82 -11.37 -6.13
CA CYS A 207 -16.20 -12.39 -5.30
C CYS A 207 -17.13 -12.83 -4.18
N GLN A 208 -16.74 -13.89 -3.48
CA GLN A 208 -17.42 -14.27 -2.24
C GLN A 208 -17.07 -13.26 -1.14
N PRO A 209 -17.97 -13.05 -0.15
CA PRO A 209 -17.61 -12.34 1.06
C PRO A 209 -16.36 -12.96 1.71
N PRO A 210 -15.47 -12.16 2.30
CA PRO A 210 -14.18 -12.61 2.83
C PRO A 210 -14.30 -13.33 4.18
N HIS A 211 -15.13 -14.37 4.22
CA HIS A 211 -15.27 -15.25 5.38
C HIS A 211 -13.95 -15.97 5.73
N ASP A 212 -13.08 -16.16 4.74
CA ASP A 212 -11.70 -16.65 4.91
C ASP A 212 -10.83 -15.73 5.78
N PHE A 213 -11.18 -14.44 5.88
CA PHE A 213 -10.51 -13.48 6.76
C PHE A 213 -11.28 -13.19 8.05
N GLY A 214 -12.41 -13.88 8.27
CA GLY A 214 -13.23 -13.75 9.47
C GLY A 214 -14.23 -12.60 9.43
N ILE A 215 -14.51 -12.02 8.26
CA ILE A 215 -15.63 -11.07 8.08
C ILE A 215 -16.91 -11.89 7.92
N SER A 216 -17.76 -11.89 8.94
CA SER A 216 -19.02 -12.65 8.93
C SER A 216 -20.24 -11.83 8.50
N THR A 217 -20.16 -10.51 8.63
CA THR A 217 -21.28 -9.59 8.42
C THR A 217 -20.86 -8.47 7.48
N THR A 218 -21.84 -7.81 6.88
CA THR A 218 -21.64 -6.61 6.08
C THR A 218 -22.60 -5.56 6.61
N PRO A 219 -22.16 -4.29 6.80
CA PRO A 219 -23.04 -3.24 7.28
C PRO A 219 -24.34 -3.13 6.46
N PRO A 220 -25.48 -2.79 7.11
CA PRO A 220 -26.81 -2.85 6.49
C PRO A 220 -27.01 -1.86 5.32
N GLU A 221 -26.16 -0.86 5.18
CA GLU A 221 -26.14 0.06 4.03
C GLU A 221 -25.66 -0.60 2.73
N PHE A 222 -25.00 -1.75 2.79
CA PHE A 222 -24.52 -2.51 1.64
C PHE A 222 -25.47 -3.65 1.28
N SER A 223 -25.47 -4.06 0.01
CA SER A 223 -26.25 -5.20 -0.49
C SER A 223 -25.76 -6.57 0.01
N GLY A 224 -24.61 -6.62 0.68
CA GLY A 224 -23.92 -7.86 1.06
C GLY A 224 -23.17 -8.55 -0.08
N LEU A 225 -23.13 -7.94 -1.28
CA LEU A 225 -22.33 -8.41 -2.40
C LEU A 225 -20.93 -7.82 -2.33
N TRP A 226 -19.92 -8.61 -2.73
CA TRP A 226 -18.52 -8.23 -2.68
C TRP A 226 -17.86 -8.29 -4.05
N SER A 227 -16.86 -7.43 -4.25
CA SER A 227 -16.00 -7.41 -5.43
C SER A 227 -14.51 -7.33 -5.05
N ALA A 228 -13.67 -7.89 -5.91
CA ALA A 228 -12.21 -7.87 -5.79
C ALA A 228 -11.60 -6.99 -6.88
N HIS A 229 -10.77 -6.06 -6.47
CA HIS A 229 -9.98 -5.18 -7.33
C HIS A 229 -8.53 -5.64 -7.31
N THR A 230 -7.87 -5.67 -8.47
CA THR A 230 -6.50 -6.18 -8.58
C THR A 230 -5.56 -5.13 -9.16
N PHE A 231 -4.37 -5.05 -8.58
CA PHE A 231 -3.38 -4.01 -8.85
C PHE A 231 -1.99 -4.61 -8.96
N ARG A 232 -1.13 -3.92 -9.72
CA ARG A 232 0.28 -4.28 -9.91
C ARG A 232 1.14 -3.04 -10.00
N GLN A 233 2.17 -2.98 -9.17
CA GLN A 233 3.22 -1.97 -9.18
C GLN A 233 4.55 -2.68 -9.45
N ASP A 234 4.98 -2.66 -10.72
CA ASP A 234 6.21 -3.31 -11.15
C ASP A 234 7.46 -2.49 -10.84
N VAL A 235 7.32 -1.16 -10.73
CA VAL A 235 8.44 -0.30 -10.31
C VAL A 235 8.61 -0.46 -8.80
N ALA A 236 9.79 -0.87 -8.35
CA ALA A 236 10.05 -1.00 -6.91
C ALA A 236 10.05 0.38 -6.26
N ILE A 237 9.25 0.54 -5.21
CA ILE A 237 9.01 1.81 -4.51
C ILE A 237 9.27 1.66 -3.00
N PRO A 238 9.66 2.72 -2.29
CA PRO A 238 9.71 2.70 -0.84
C PRO A 238 8.31 2.47 -0.21
N PRO A 239 8.21 1.79 0.95
CA PRO A 239 6.93 1.42 1.56
C PRO A 239 5.98 2.58 1.84
N TYR A 240 6.50 3.78 2.14
CA TYR A 240 5.69 4.95 2.39
C TYR A 240 4.81 5.37 1.20
N LEU A 241 5.14 4.90 0.00
CA LEU A 241 4.38 5.14 -1.24
C LEU A 241 3.29 4.09 -1.51
N ILE A 242 3.14 3.07 -0.66
CA ILE A 242 2.01 2.14 -0.78
C ILE A 242 0.76 2.86 -0.26
N ALA A 243 -0.21 3.06 -1.15
CA ALA A 243 -1.48 3.67 -0.81
C ALA A 243 -2.68 2.79 -1.19
N ILE A 244 -3.77 2.97 -0.44
CA ILE A 244 -5.07 2.37 -0.67
C ILE A 244 -6.17 3.39 -0.45
N VAL A 245 -7.20 3.33 -1.28
CA VAL A 245 -8.47 4.02 -1.08
C VAL A 245 -9.62 3.05 -1.38
N CYS A 246 -10.70 3.16 -0.61
CA CYS A 246 -11.94 2.42 -0.82
C CYS A 246 -13.14 3.32 -0.47
N GLY A 247 -14.00 3.59 -1.44
CA GLY A 247 -15.15 4.47 -1.27
C GLY A 247 -16.07 4.49 -2.49
N GLU A 248 -17.11 5.32 -2.45
CA GLU A 248 -17.94 5.59 -3.64
C GLU A 248 -17.15 6.53 -4.57
N LEU A 249 -16.55 5.97 -5.62
CA LEU A 249 -15.66 6.71 -6.54
C LEU A 249 -16.22 6.76 -7.96
N ALA A 250 -16.06 7.93 -8.58
CA ALA A 250 -16.26 8.14 -10.00
C ALA A 250 -14.94 8.61 -10.65
N GLY A 251 -14.74 8.23 -11.91
CA GLY A 251 -13.57 8.62 -12.69
C GLY A 251 -13.93 9.55 -13.86
N ARG A 252 -13.07 10.53 -14.15
CA ARG A 252 -13.11 11.37 -15.36
C ARG A 252 -11.73 11.45 -16.00
N ARG A 253 -11.68 11.36 -17.33
CA ARG A 253 -10.40 11.42 -18.05
C ARG A 253 -9.86 12.85 -18.05
N LEU A 254 -8.58 12.99 -17.74
CA LEU A 254 -7.81 14.23 -17.86
C LEU A 254 -6.90 14.24 -19.10
N GLY A 255 -6.58 13.07 -19.64
CA GLY A 255 -5.67 12.96 -20.77
C GLY A 255 -5.55 11.53 -21.31
N PRO A 256 -4.50 11.23 -22.09
CA PRO A 256 -4.24 9.90 -22.66
C PRO A 256 -3.82 8.86 -21.61
N ARG A 257 -3.29 9.28 -20.46
CA ARG A 257 -2.78 8.40 -19.39
C ARG A 257 -3.15 8.84 -17.98
N SER A 258 -4.14 9.73 -17.87
CA SER A 258 -4.55 10.33 -16.60
C SER A 258 -6.06 10.34 -16.44
N THR A 259 -6.52 10.00 -15.26
CA THR A 259 -7.91 10.00 -14.80
C THR A 259 -7.95 10.66 -13.42
N VAL A 260 -8.86 11.60 -13.21
CA VAL A 260 -9.19 12.06 -11.85
C VAL A 260 -10.29 11.20 -11.27
N TRP A 261 -10.10 10.81 -10.02
CA TRP A 261 -11.03 10.04 -9.20
C TRP A 261 -11.49 10.91 -8.04
N ALA A 262 -12.77 10.88 -7.73
CA ALA A 262 -13.34 11.55 -6.56
C ALA A 262 -14.70 10.94 -6.23
N GLU A 263 -15.33 11.42 -5.16
CA GLU A 263 -16.76 11.17 -4.94
C GLU A 263 -17.60 11.70 -6.11
N PRO A 264 -18.74 11.09 -6.45
CA PRO A 264 -19.54 11.47 -7.61
C PRO A 264 -19.95 12.95 -7.65
N SER A 265 -20.15 13.58 -6.50
CA SER A 265 -20.50 15.01 -6.39
C SER A 265 -19.35 15.97 -6.69
N VAL A 266 -18.10 15.48 -6.68
CA VAL A 266 -16.87 16.30 -6.77
C VAL A 266 -16.15 16.10 -8.11
N VAL A 267 -16.31 14.92 -8.73
CA VAL A 267 -15.45 14.50 -9.86
C VAL A 267 -15.50 15.42 -11.08
N ASP A 268 -16.64 16.06 -11.38
CA ASP A 268 -16.77 16.93 -12.55
C ASP A 268 -16.05 18.28 -12.32
N GLU A 269 -16.11 18.82 -11.10
CA GLU A 269 -15.33 20.00 -10.69
C GLU A 269 -13.83 19.68 -10.71
N ALA A 270 -13.43 18.53 -10.16
CA ALA A 270 -12.05 18.08 -10.18
C ALA A 270 -11.50 17.85 -11.59
N GLN A 271 -12.33 17.34 -12.52
CA GLN A 271 -11.95 17.22 -13.91
C GLN A 271 -11.66 18.59 -14.53
N TRP A 272 -12.52 19.56 -14.28
CA TRP A 272 -12.36 20.91 -14.81
C TRP A 272 -11.12 21.59 -14.23
N GLU A 273 -10.86 21.43 -12.93
CA GLU A 273 -9.72 22.05 -12.25
C GLU A 273 -8.38 21.52 -12.77
N PHE A 274 -8.27 20.19 -12.95
CA PHE A 274 -7.00 19.52 -13.25
C PHE A 274 -6.81 19.14 -14.73
N GLU A 275 -7.56 19.77 -15.64
CA GLU A 275 -7.50 19.48 -17.09
C GLU A 275 -6.08 19.61 -17.69
N GLU A 276 -5.23 20.48 -17.13
CA GLU A 276 -3.86 20.70 -17.64
C GLU A 276 -2.85 19.63 -17.21
N THR A 277 -3.25 18.58 -16.48
CA THR A 277 -2.36 17.54 -15.95
C THR A 277 -1.43 16.93 -17.01
N GLU A 278 -1.94 16.58 -18.20
CA GLU A 278 -1.10 15.98 -19.25
C GLU A 278 -0.05 16.95 -19.79
N LYS A 279 -0.38 18.25 -19.89
CA LYS A 279 0.56 19.28 -20.33
C LYS A 279 1.69 19.44 -19.32
N ILE A 280 1.36 19.44 -18.03
CA ILE A 280 2.35 19.51 -16.94
C ILE A 280 3.24 18.25 -16.98
N LEU A 281 2.64 17.07 -17.10
CA LEU A 281 3.38 15.80 -17.14
C LEU A 281 4.31 15.70 -18.35
N SER A 282 3.83 16.07 -19.54
CA SER A 282 4.65 16.10 -20.76
C SER A 282 5.82 17.09 -20.63
N THR A 283 5.58 18.26 -20.05
CA THR A 283 6.64 19.24 -19.79
C THR A 283 7.69 18.68 -18.81
N ALA A 284 7.24 18.01 -17.74
CA ALA A 284 8.14 17.36 -16.80
C ALA A 284 8.97 16.25 -17.46
N GLU A 285 8.39 15.47 -18.38
CA GLU A 285 9.14 14.45 -19.14
C GLU A 285 10.22 15.06 -20.05
N GLU A 286 9.93 16.20 -20.69
CA GLU A 286 10.91 16.92 -21.50
C GLU A 286 12.10 17.43 -20.67
N LEU A 287 11.86 17.79 -19.40
CA LEU A 287 12.87 18.33 -18.50
C LEU A 287 13.66 17.24 -17.76
N CYS A 288 12.98 16.20 -17.28
CA CYS A 288 13.50 15.23 -16.32
C CYS A 288 13.72 13.83 -16.92
N GLY A 289 13.31 13.60 -18.17
CA GLY A 289 13.35 12.30 -18.84
C GLY A 289 12.05 11.50 -18.67
N PRO A 290 11.98 10.26 -19.19
CA PRO A 290 10.71 9.53 -19.32
C PRO A 290 10.00 9.22 -17.99
N TYR A 291 8.67 9.37 -17.96
CA TYR A 291 7.83 8.92 -16.84
C TYR A 291 7.77 7.39 -16.78
N ARG A 292 8.02 6.80 -15.60
CA ARG A 292 8.25 5.35 -15.44
C ARG A 292 7.08 4.55 -14.86
N PHE A 293 6.02 5.21 -14.37
CA PHE A 293 4.95 4.55 -13.62
C PHE A 293 3.69 4.25 -14.46
N GLY A 294 3.74 4.45 -15.78
CA GLY A 294 2.67 4.12 -16.72
C GLY A 294 1.53 5.15 -16.71
N VAL A 295 0.65 5.08 -15.71
CA VAL A 295 -0.49 6.01 -15.55
C VAL A 295 -0.15 7.10 -14.53
N TYR A 296 -0.79 8.26 -14.65
CA TYR A 296 -0.75 9.33 -13.64
C TYR A 296 -2.19 9.73 -13.34
N ASP A 297 -2.86 8.97 -12.47
CA ASP A 297 -4.21 9.32 -12.01
C ASP A 297 -4.12 10.27 -10.81
N LEU A 298 -5.14 11.08 -10.62
CA LEU A 298 -5.34 11.94 -9.45
C LEU A 298 -6.49 11.38 -8.62
N PHE A 299 -6.41 11.46 -7.30
CA PHE A 299 -7.51 11.17 -6.39
C PHE A 299 -7.77 12.37 -5.48
N VAL A 300 -8.96 12.97 -5.62
CA VAL A 300 -9.42 14.02 -4.70
C VAL A 300 -9.97 13.35 -3.45
N VAL A 301 -9.18 13.45 -2.38
CA VAL A 301 -9.50 12.89 -1.06
C VAL A 301 -10.67 13.65 -0.41
N PRO A 302 -11.40 13.03 0.54
CA PRO A 302 -12.35 13.75 1.38
C PRO A 302 -11.68 14.88 2.19
N PRO A 303 -12.44 15.89 2.66
CA PRO A 303 -11.88 17.09 3.31
C PRO A 303 -11.06 16.87 4.59
N SER A 304 -11.04 15.65 5.15
CA SER A 304 -10.26 15.32 6.34
C SER A 304 -8.77 15.05 6.05
N PHE A 305 -8.35 15.08 4.79
CA PHE A 305 -6.95 14.83 4.41
C PHE A 305 -6.01 15.89 5.02
N PRO A 306 -4.94 15.49 5.71
CA PRO A 306 -4.12 16.41 6.50
C PRO A 306 -3.10 17.22 5.68
N TYR A 307 -2.91 16.93 4.39
CA TYR A 307 -1.86 17.51 3.55
C TYR A 307 -2.41 18.19 2.28
N GLY A 308 -1.53 18.84 1.51
CA GLY A 308 -1.86 19.39 0.19
C GLY A 308 -1.96 18.29 -0.89
N GLY A 309 -0.99 17.38 -0.88
CA GLY A 309 -0.97 16.20 -1.73
C GLY A 309 -0.10 15.10 -1.13
N MET A 310 -0.07 13.97 -1.83
CA MET A 310 0.84 12.85 -1.57
C MET A 310 1.13 12.16 -2.92
N GLU A 311 2.41 12.02 -3.25
CA GLU A 311 2.94 11.60 -4.54
C GLU A 311 2.83 10.08 -4.82
N ASN A 312 1.84 9.44 -4.24
CA ASN A 312 1.55 8.02 -4.37
C ASN A 312 1.64 7.60 -5.87
N PRO A 313 2.59 6.75 -6.27
CA PRO A 313 2.88 6.47 -7.67
C PRO A 313 1.65 5.89 -8.36
N CYS A 314 1.43 6.26 -9.61
CA CYS A 314 0.22 5.96 -10.39
C CYS A 314 -1.07 6.66 -9.92
N LEU A 315 -1.19 7.12 -8.67
CA LEU A 315 -2.42 7.67 -8.09
C LEU A 315 -2.13 8.72 -7.02
N THR A 316 -1.77 9.93 -7.43
CA THR A 316 -1.47 11.04 -6.53
C THR A 316 -2.73 11.44 -5.75
N PHE A 317 -2.62 11.60 -4.43
CA PHE A 317 -3.72 12.10 -3.60
C PHE A 317 -3.63 13.62 -3.54
N VAL A 318 -4.76 14.32 -3.66
CA VAL A 318 -4.81 15.78 -3.62
C VAL A 318 -5.99 16.27 -2.80
N THR A 319 -5.76 17.31 -1.99
CA THR A 319 -6.79 17.91 -1.15
C THR A 319 -7.92 18.55 -1.99
N PRO A 320 -9.18 18.49 -1.54
CA PRO A 320 -10.28 19.17 -2.23
C PRO A 320 -10.15 20.70 -2.14
N THR A 321 -9.28 21.26 -1.29
CA THR A 321 -9.04 22.70 -1.24
C THR A 321 -8.34 23.26 -2.48
N LEU A 322 -7.82 22.40 -3.36
CA LEU A 322 -7.29 22.80 -4.68
C LEU A 322 -8.39 23.11 -5.70
N LEU A 323 -9.64 22.72 -5.43
CA LEU A 323 -10.79 23.00 -6.29
C LEU A 323 -11.24 24.47 -6.10
N ALA A 324 -10.43 25.39 -6.62
CA ALA A 324 -10.64 26.83 -6.48
C ALA A 324 -11.65 27.39 -7.51
N GLY A 325 -11.92 26.67 -8.60
CA GLY A 325 -12.79 27.10 -9.68
C GLY A 325 -12.12 28.05 -10.67
N ASP A 326 -10.79 28.20 -10.60
CA ASP A 326 -10.01 29.08 -11.48
C ASP A 326 -8.65 28.51 -11.91
N ARG A 327 -8.30 27.28 -11.48
CA ARG A 327 -7.02 26.61 -11.74
C ARG A 327 -5.80 27.31 -11.14
N SER A 328 -5.99 28.21 -10.16
CA SER A 328 -4.88 28.95 -9.55
C SER A 328 -3.95 28.09 -8.69
N GLN A 329 -4.45 26.95 -8.18
CA GLN A 329 -3.75 26.06 -7.25
C GLN A 329 -3.18 24.79 -7.92
N VAL A 330 -3.08 24.76 -9.26
CA VAL A 330 -2.56 23.61 -10.01
C VAL A 330 -1.03 23.46 -9.91
N ASP A 331 -0.35 24.41 -9.28
CA ASP A 331 1.08 24.31 -8.95
C ASP A 331 1.36 23.12 -8.03
N VAL A 332 0.42 22.77 -7.14
CA VAL A 332 0.48 21.54 -6.34
C VAL A 332 0.50 20.31 -7.24
N ILE A 333 -0.29 20.26 -8.33
CA ILE A 333 -0.24 19.14 -9.28
C ILE A 333 1.14 19.03 -9.94
N ALA A 334 1.79 20.16 -10.25
CA ALA A 334 3.15 20.15 -10.77
C ALA A 334 4.18 19.67 -9.73
N HIS A 335 4.01 20.03 -8.46
CA HIS A 335 4.82 19.54 -7.35
C HIS A 335 4.74 18.00 -7.23
N GLU A 336 3.52 17.46 -7.19
CA GLU A 336 3.31 16.00 -7.11
C GLU A 336 3.82 15.26 -8.35
N ILE A 337 3.68 15.86 -9.55
CA ILE A 337 4.28 15.29 -10.77
C ILE A 337 5.80 15.22 -10.63
N ALA A 338 6.45 16.25 -10.11
CA ALA A 338 7.91 16.30 -9.98
C ALA A 338 8.46 15.17 -9.08
N HIS A 339 7.72 14.78 -8.04
CA HIS A 339 8.09 13.65 -7.17
C HIS A 339 8.22 12.31 -7.90
N SER A 340 7.59 12.17 -9.08
CA SER A 340 7.78 11.01 -9.97
C SER A 340 9.24 10.81 -10.40
N TRP A 341 10.08 11.83 -10.30
CA TRP A 341 11.53 11.73 -10.49
C TRP A 341 12.29 11.89 -9.16
N SER A 342 12.01 12.95 -8.40
CA SER A 342 12.70 13.28 -7.14
C SER A 342 11.92 12.78 -5.92
N GLY A 343 12.26 11.60 -5.41
CA GLY A 343 11.55 10.91 -4.33
C GLY A 343 11.13 9.51 -4.75
N ASN A 344 10.26 9.40 -5.76
CA ASN A 344 9.72 8.08 -6.15
C ASN A 344 10.77 7.25 -6.90
N LEU A 345 11.47 7.86 -7.86
CA LEU A 345 12.46 7.15 -8.68
C LEU A 345 13.84 7.10 -8.02
N VAL A 346 14.38 8.26 -7.64
CA VAL A 346 15.66 8.39 -6.92
C VAL A 346 15.38 8.39 -5.43
#